data_AF-A0A7S2NHA7-F1
#
_entry.id   AF-A0A7S2NHA7-F1
#
_cell.length_a   1.000
_cell.length_b   1.000
_cell.length_c   1.000
_cell.angle_alpha   90.00
_cell.angle_beta   90.00
_cell.angle_gamma   90.00
#
_symmetry.space_group_name_H-M   'P 1'
#
loop_
_entity.id
_entity.type
_entity.pdbx_description
1 polymer ?
#
loop_
_entity_poly.entity_id
_entity_poly.type
_entity_poly.pdbx_seq_one_letter_code
_entity_poly.pdbx_strand_id
1 'polypeptide(L)'
;MGCGASKTPLPWDKRISGPLDRESLLTSIFTQCDDNHNGTLSMLEFRQLAERQSKMSLRLQDAVFQLMDTNHDGKLSKEEFIRYNLQSGEQLLDSQFVHQCGLWLRLAKARNVQESEIEAATG
;
A
#
# COMPACT_ATOMS: atom_id res chain seq x y z
N MET A 1 8.56 20.62 26.51
CA MET A 1 8.18 21.17 25.18
C MET A 1 7.44 20.06 24.45
N GLY A 2 6.11 20.06 24.49
CA GLY A 2 5.28 19.01 23.88
C GLY A 2 4.47 19.61 22.74
N CYS A 3 4.82 19.27 21.50
CA CYS A 3 4.18 19.81 20.31
C CYS A 3 2.77 19.22 20.17
N GLY A 4 1.76 20.06 20.35
CA GLY A 4 0.40 19.76 19.94
C GLY A 4 0.30 19.81 18.42
N ALA A 5 0.06 18.68 17.78
CA ALA A 5 -0.35 18.61 16.39
C ALA A 5 -1.85 18.31 16.33
N SER A 6 -2.60 19.31 15.89
CA SER A 6 -4.02 19.33 15.64
C SER A 6 -4.42 18.26 14.61
N LYS A 7 -5.35 17.40 15.01
CA LYS A 7 -5.94 16.32 14.23
C LYS A 7 -7.01 16.88 13.28
N THR A 8 -6.73 17.01 12.00
CA THR A 8 -7.77 17.13 10.98
C THR A 8 -8.21 15.73 10.56
N PRO A 9 -9.45 15.32 10.84
CA PRO A 9 -9.91 13.96 10.59
C PRO A 9 -10.19 13.73 9.10
N LEU A 10 -9.86 12.52 8.64
CA LEU A 10 -10.19 12.05 7.30
C LEU A 10 -11.67 11.65 7.19
N PRO A 11 -12.25 11.66 5.98
CA PRO A 11 -13.71 11.66 5.77
C PRO A 11 -14.46 10.38 6.18
N TRP A 12 -13.77 9.30 6.54
CA TRP A 12 -14.38 8.00 6.81
C TRP A 12 -14.41 7.59 8.29
N ASP A 13 -14.00 8.42 9.24
CA ASP A 13 -13.82 7.92 10.61
C ASP A 13 -14.56 8.70 11.73
N LYS A 14 -15.53 8.01 12.36
CA LYS A 14 -16.27 8.44 13.57
C LYS A 14 -15.69 7.89 14.88
N ARG A 15 -14.55 7.19 14.88
CA ARG A 15 -14.00 6.47 16.05
C ARG A 15 -12.46 6.47 16.21
N ILE A 16 -11.63 7.18 15.45
CA ILE A 16 -10.17 7.27 15.74
C ILE A 16 -9.91 8.16 16.95
N SER A 17 -10.09 7.54 18.12
CA SER A 17 -9.74 8.07 19.42
C SER A 17 -8.45 7.39 19.88
N GLY A 18 -7.34 7.54 19.15
CA GLY A 18 -6.05 6.90 19.49
C GLY A 18 -4.86 7.38 18.62
N PRO A 19 -3.60 7.07 19.01
CA PRO A 19 -2.44 7.27 18.13
C PRO A 19 -2.60 6.44 16.86
N LEU A 20 -2.13 6.94 15.72
CA LEU A 20 -2.23 6.23 14.44
C LEU A 20 -1.41 4.93 14.52
N ASP A 21 -2.09 3.79 14.49
CA ASP A 21 -1.44 2.49 14.45
C ASP A 21 -0.95 2.21 13.02
N ARG A 22 0.31 2.58 12.76
CA ARG A 22 0.93 2.46 11.43
C ARG A 22 0.97 1.00 10.97
N GLU A 23 1.19 0.05 11.88
CA GLU A 23 1.16 -1.39 11.60
C GLU A 23 -0.21 -1.88 11.10
N SER A 24 -1.28 -1.50 11.79
CA SER A 24 -2.65 -1.85 11.39
C SER A 24 -3.02 -1.23 10.04
N LEU A 25 -2.61 0.02 9.79
CA LEU A 25 -2.83 0.69 8.51
C LEU A 25 -2.10 -0.03 7.36
N LEU A 26 -0.82 -0.36 7.55
CA LEU A 26 -0.03 -1.10 6.57
C LEU A 26 -0.57 -2.51 6.35
N THR A 27 -1.02 -3.19 7.42
CA THR A 27 -1.67 -4.50 7.32
C THR A 27 -2.92 -4.44 6.46
N SER A 28 -3.78 -3.44 6.68
CA SER A 28 -5.02 -3.26 5.89
C SER A 28 -4.74 -2.95 4.42
N ILE A 29 -3.66 -2.21 4.14
CA ILE A 29 -3.21 -1.96 2.76
C ILE A 29 -2.67 -3.25 2.13
N PHE A 30 -1.82 -3.98 2.85
CA PHE A 30 -1.25 -5.24 2.38
C PHE A 30 -2.35 -6.23 2.00
N THR A 31 -3.36 -6.40 2.86
CA THR A 31 -4.50 -7.30 2.58
C THR A 31 -5.30 -6.87 1.34
N GLN A 32 -5.35 -5.58 1.02
CA GLN A 32 -5.99 -5.11 -0.21
C GLN A 32 -5.11 -5.29 -1.46
N CYS A 33 -3.79 -5.35 -1.30
CA CYS A 33 -2.87 -5.65 -2.40
C CYS A 33 -2.72 -7.16 -2.64
N ASP A 34 -2.88 -7.98 -1.60
CA ASP A 34 -2.69 -9.44 -1.59
C ASP A 34 -3.95 -10.15 -2.11
N ASP A 35 -4.14 -10.11 -3.43
CA ASP A 35 -5.33 -10.65 -4.11
C ASP A 35 -5.52 -12.16 -3.88
N ASN A 36 -4.43 -12.93 -3.87
CA ASN A 36 -4.50 -14.38 -3.67
C ASN A 36 -4.45 -14.78 -2.19
N HIS A 37 -4.41 -13.80 -1.28
CA HIS A 37 -4.33 -13.99 0.17
C HIS A 37 -3.24 -14.98 0.60
N ASN A 38 -2.14 -15.02 -0.14
CA ASN A 38 -1.06 -15.97 0.11
C ASN A 38 -0.10 -15.45 1.20
N GLY A 39 -0.29 -14.21 1.67
CA GLY A 39 0.56 -13.57 2.68
C GLY A 39 1.82 -12.90 2.13
N THR A 40 1.99 -12.87 0.81
CA THR A 40 3.15 -12.32 0.08
C THR A 40 2.72 -11.64 -1.23
N LEU A 41 3.29 -10.49 -1.55
CA LEU A 41 3.08 -9.85 -2.85
C LEU A 41 4.16 -10.31 -3.81
N SER A 42 3.77 -11.07 -4.82
CA SER A 42 4.68 -11.49 -5.89
C SER A 42 4.98 -10.31 -6.83
N MET A 43 6.12 -10.32 -7.51
CA MET A 43 6.45 -9.30 -8.51
C MET A 43 5.36 -9.13 -9.60
N LEU A 44 4.65 -10.20 -9.96
CA LEU A 44 3.52 -10.16 -10.89
C LEU A 44 2.31 -9.39 -10.33
N GLU A 45 1.98 -9.59 -9.06
CA GLU A 45 0.89 -8.89 -8.37
C GLU A 45 1.27 -7.41 -8.19
N PHE A 46 2.52 -7.17 -7.85
CA PHE A 46 3.06 -5.82 -7.71
C PHE A 46 3.06 -5.04 -9.03
N ARG A 47 3.42 -5.68 -10.14
CA ARG A 47 3.33 -5.08 -11.49
C ARG A 47 1.89 -4.78 -11.89
N GLN A 48 0.93 -5.58 -11.42
CA GLN A 48 -0.49 -5.33 -11.66
C GLN A 48 -1.01 -4.14 -10.85
N LEU A 49 -0.34 -3.74 -9.77
CA LEU A 49 -0.64 -2.51 -9.05
C LEU A 49 -0.25 -1.25 -9.86
N ALA A 50 0.32 -1.36 -11.07
CA ALA A 50 0.70 -0.18 -11.84
C ALA A 50 -0.56 0.54 -12.32
N GLU A 51 -0.70 1.83 -12.00
CA GLU A 51 -1.82 2.64 -12.54
C GLU A 51 -1.85 2.60 -14.08
N ARG A 52 -0.68 2.42 -14.70
CA ARG A 52 -0.53 2.23 -16.13
C ARG A 52 0.49 1.13 -16.39
N GLN A 53 0.17 0.20 -17.28
CA GLN A 53 1.09 -0.80 -17.86
C GLN A 53 2.12 -0.16 -18.83
N SER A 54 2.58 1.07 -18.54
CA SER A 54 3.62 1.72 -19.31
C SER A 54 4.99 1.16 -18.92
N LYS A 55 5.91 1.04 -19.87
CA LYS A 55 7.31 0.60 -19.62
C LYS A 55 7.97 1.39 -18.48
N MET A 56 7.68 2.69 -18.37
CA MET A 56 8.22 3.53 -17.29
C MET A 56 7.65 3.17 -15.92
N SER A 57 6.33 2.97 -15.84
CA SER A 57 5.64 2.59 -14.60
C SER A 57 6.07 1.21 -14.12
N LEU A 58 6.17 0.23 -15.03
CA LEU A 58 6.66 -1.11 -14.71
C LEU A 58 8.09 -1.07 -14.19
N ARG A 59 8.98 -0.28 -14.80
CA ARG A 59 10.37 -0.12 -14.31
C ARG A 59 10.43 0.56 -12.94
N LEU A 60 9.60 1.57 -12.70
CA LEU A 60 9.54 2.23 -11.40
C LEU A 60 9.07 1.26 -10.32
N GLN A 61 8.06 0.44 -10.61
CA GLN A 61 7.61 -0.59 -9.69
C GLN A 61 8.62 -1.68 -9.46
N ASP A 62 9.34 -2.11 -10.50
CA ASP A 62 10.42 -3.09 -10.36
C ASP A 62 11.52 -2.56 -9.41
N ALA A 63 11.90 -1.28 -9.58
CA ALA A 63 12.86 -0.62 -8.71
C ALA A 63 12.36 -0.48 -7.26
N VAL A 64 11.09 -0.13 -7.07
CA VAL A 64 10.48 -0.03 -5.74
C VAL A 64 10.37 -1.41 -5.09
N PHE A 65 9.99 -2.43 -5.86
CA PHE A 65 9.91 -3.82 -5.41
C PHE A 65 11.28 -4.30 -4.93
N GLN A 66 12.32 -4.12 -5.74
CA GLN A 66 13.70 -4.48 -5.38
C GLN A 66 14.22 -3.72 -4.15
N LEU A 67 13.75 -2.50 -3.94
CA LEU A 67 14.13 -1.71 -2.77
C LEU A 67 13.45 -2.19 -1.49
N MET A 68 12.25 -2.76 -1.60
CA MET A 68 11.50 -3.34 -0.49
C MET A 68 11.93 -4.78 -0.19
N ASP A 69 12.22 -5.56 -1.24
CA ASP A 69 12.61 -6.97 -1.20
C ASP A 69 14.06 -7.07 -0.71
N THR A 70 14.22 -7.05 0.62
CA THR A 70 15.54 -7.02 1.27
C THR A 70 16.19 -8.40 1.28
N ASN A 71 15.38 -9.46 1.27
CA ASN A 71 15.86 -10.84 1.25
C ASN A 71 16.13 -11.34 -0.20
N HIS A 72 15.69 -10.57 -1.20
CA HIS A 72 15.82 -10.86 -2.64
C HIS A 72 15.21 -12.20 -3.04
N ASP A 73 14.11 -12.60 -2.39
CA ASP A 73 13.39 -13.83 -2.68
C ASP A 73 12.39 -13.69 -3.84
N GLY A 74 12.22 -12.47 -4.36
CA GLY A 74 11.32 -12.15 -5.47
C GLY A 74 9.86 -12.01 -5.04
N LYS A 75 9.60 -11.89 -3.73
CA LYS A 75 8.29 -11.69 -3.10
C LYS A 75 8.43 -10.63 -1.99
N LEU A 76 7.32 -9.99 -1.64
CA LEU A 76 7.25 -9.09 -0.50
C LEU A 76 6.35 -9.69 0.56
N SER A 77 6.97 -10.20 1.61
CA SER A 77 6.23 -10.72 2.76
C SER A 77 5.56 -9.58 3.53
N LYS A 78 4.49 -9.89 4.26
CA LYS A 78 3.81 -8.92 5.12
C LYS A 78 4.80 -8.22 6.07
N GLU A 79 5.71 -8.96 6.71
CA GLU A 79 6.72 -8.37 7.58
C GLU A 79 7.67 -7.41 6.85
N GLU A 80 8.06 -7.72 5.61
CA GLU A 80 8.96 -6.87 4.82
C GLU A 80 8.27 -5.59 4.40
N PHE A 81 7.03 -5.69 3.95
CA PHE A 81 6.20 -4.54 3.61
C PHE A 81 6.01 -3.62 4.83
N ILE A 82 5.70 -4.20 5.99
CA ILE A 82 5.50 -3.43 7.23
C ILE A 82 6.82 -2.78 7.67
N ARG A 83 7.88 -3.58 7.80
CA ARG A 83 9.20 -3.10 8.25
C ARG A 83 9.72 -1.99 7.35
N TYR A 84 9.68 -2.18 6.03
CA TYR A 84 10.17 -1.20 5.08
C TYR A 84 9.40 0.12 5.18
N ASN A 85 8.07 0.07 5.24
CA ASN A 85 7.25 1.28 5.35
C ASN A 85 7.45 1.97 6.70
N LEU A 86 7.53 1.23 7.80
CA LEU A 86 7.83 1.82 9.11
C LEU A 86 9.21 2.47 9.14
N GLN A 87 10.23 1.81 8.58
CA GLN A 87 11.59 2.32 8.54
C GLN A 87 11.71 3.54 7.63
N SER A 88 11.12 3.48 6.44
CA SER A 88 11.09 4.60 5.48
C SER A 88 10.22 5.76 5.99
N GLY A 89 9.20 5.45 6.80
CA GLY A 89 8.29 6.38 7.45
C GLY A 89 8.73 6.86 8.83
N GLU A 90 9.90 6.43 9.33
CA GLU A 90 10.39 6.82 10.66
C GLU A 90 10.58 8.34 10.76
N GLN A 91 11.06 8.95 9.67
CA GLN A 91 11.26 10.40 9.57
C GLN A 91 10.01 11.15 9.07
N LEU A 92 8.92 10.45 8.77
CA LEU A 92 7.69 11.03 8.24
C LEU A 92 6.67 11.30 9.36
N LEU A 93 5.99 12.44 9.24
CA LEU A 93 4.80 12.75 10.04
C LEU A 93 3.65 11.82 9.65
N ASP A 94 2.73 11.55 10.58
CA ASP A 94 1.57 10.68 10.37
C ASP A 94 0.74 11.08 9.13
N SER A 95 0.58 12.38 8.87
CA SER A 95 -0.11 12.89 7.68
C SER A 95 0.62 12.55 6.37
N GLN A 96 1.95 12.66 6.37
CA GLN A 96 2.80 12.31 5.24
C GLN A 96 2.86 10.80 5.04
N PHE A 97 2.91 10.06 6.14
CA PHE A 97 2.90 8.61 6.14
C PHE A 97 1.60 8.06 5.54
N VAL A 98 0.46 8.59 5.95
CA VAL A 98 -0.85 8.21 5.38
C VAL A 98 -0.94 8.60 3.90
N HIS A 99 -0.37 9.73 3.49
CA HIS A 99 -0.34 10.12 2.08
C HIS A 99 0.54 9.16 1.24
N GLN A 100 1.72 8.81 1.75
CA GLN A 100 2.63 7.83 1.13
C GLN A 100 1.96 6.45 1.00
N CYS A 101 1.28 6.01 2.07
CA CYS A 101 0.51 4.77 2.11
C CYS A 101 -0.75 4.82 1.22
N GLY A 102 -1.33 6.01 1.05
CA GLY A 102 -2.55 6.23 0.26
C GLY A 102 -2.36 5.91 -1.22
N LEU A 103 -1.13 5.99 -1.74
CA LEU A 103 -0.82 5.53 -3.10
C LEU A 103 -1.02 4.02 -3.24
N TRP A 104 -0.48 3.22 -2.32
CA TRP A 104 -0.68 1.77 -2.30
C TRP A 104 -2.15 1.40 -2.21
N LEU A 105 -2.89 2.06 -1.30
CA LEU A 105 -4.33 1.86 -1.14
C LEU A 105 -5.13 2.21 -2.41
N ARG A 106 -4.77 3.31 -3.06
CA ARG A 106 -5.43 3.77 -4.29
C ARG A 106 -5.19 2.80 -5.44
N LEU A 107 -3.97 2.29 -5.58
CA LEU A 107 -3.62 1.31 -6.61
C LEU A 107 -4.33 -0.03 -6.37
N ALA A 108 -4.38 -0.50 -5.13
CA ALA A 108 -5.12 -1.70 -4.74
C ALA A 108 -6.63 -1.56 -5.05
N LYS A 109 -7.26 -0.44 -4.67
CA LYS A 109 -8.68 -0.20 -4.94
C LYS A 109 -9.02 -0.02 -6.42
N ALA A 110 -8.12 0.60 -7.20
CA ALA A 110 -8.34 0.79 -8.63
C ALA A 110 -8.47 -0.56 -9.37
N ARG A 111 -7.80 -1.60 -8.87
CA ARG A 111 -7.89 -2.97 -9.41
C ARG A 111 -9.24 -3.63 -9.14
N ASN A 112 -9.77 -3.48 -7.93
CA ASN A 112 -11.08 -4.03 -7.56
C ASN A 112 -12.26 -3.42 -8.34
N VAL A 113 -12.06 -2.29 -9.03
CA VAL A 113 -13.07 -1.69 -9.93
C VAL A 113 -12.96 -2.25 -11.35
N GLN A 114 -11.75 -2.52 -11.84
CA GLN A 114 -11.53 -3.04 -13.19
C GLN A 114 -12.04 -4.49 -13.37
N GLU A 115 -12.04 -5.30 -12.31
CA GLU A 115 -12.61 -6.66 -12.38
C GLU A 115 -14.14 -6.66 -12.53
N SER A 116 -14.81 -5.65 -11.96
CA SER A 116 -16.28 -5.53 -12.03
C SER A 116 -16.83 -5.08 -13.39
N GLU A 117 -16.00 -4.56 -14.29
CA GLU A 117 -16.45 -4.16 -15.64
C GLU A 117 -16.20 -5.23 -16.71
N ILE A 118 -15.39 -6.27 -16.46
CA ILE A 118 -15.13 -7.32 -17.46
C ILE A 118 -16.19 -8.44 -17.41
N GLU A 119 -16.91 -8.63 -16.30
CA GLU A 119 -18.03 -9.59 -16.23
C GLU A 119 -19.36 -9.06 -16.81
N ALA A 120 -19.46 -7.78 -17.18
CA ALA A 120 -20.67 -7.21 -17.79
C ALA A 120 -20.67 -7.21 -19.34
N ALA A 121 -19.56 -7.62 -19.98
CA ALA A 121 -19.41 -7.59 -21.44
C ALA A 121 -19.40 -8.97 -22.11
N THR A 122 -19.69 -10.04 -21.36
CA THR A 122 -19.73 -11.43 -21.88
C THR A 122 -21.06 -12.15 -21.59
N GLY A 123 -22.16 -11.40 -21.54
CA GLY A 123 -23.53 -11.92 -21.42
C GLY A 123 -24.39 -11.55 -22.63
#